data_AF-A0A2D4L769-F1
#
_entry.id   AF-A0A2D4L769-F1
#
_cell.length_a   1.000
_cell.length_b   1.000
_cell.length_c   1.000
_cell.angle_alpha   90.00
_cell.angle_beta   90.00
_cell.angle_gamma   90.00
#
_symmetry.space_group_name_H-M   'P 1'
#
loop_
_entity.id
_entity.type
_entity.pdbx_description
1 polymer ?
#
loop_
_entity_poly.entity_id
_entity_poly.type
_entity_poly.pdbx_seq_one_letter_code
_entity_poly.pdbx_strand_id
1 'polypeptide(L)'
;SQRLFRKIGSRSSVYSPESNVRKTGSYIYEEFMPTDGTDVKVYTVGPDYAHAEARKSPALDGKVERDSEGKEVRYPVILNAREKLIAWKVCLAFKVTRL
;
A
#
# COMPACT_ATOMS: atom_id res chain seq x y z
N SER A 1 4.01 13.02 -13.92
CA SER A 1 3.39 11.89 -13.18
C SER A 1 4.32 11.41 -12.08
N GLN A 2 3.76 10.87 -10.99
CA GLN A 2 4.57 10.27 -9.92
C GLN A 2 5.05 8.88 -10.35
N ARG A 3 6.36 8.65 -10.40
CA ARG A 3 6.97 7.38 -10.80
C ARG A 3 7.33 6.58 -9.56
N LEU A 4 6.52 5.57 -9.25
CA LEU A 4 6.74 4.69 -8.10
C LEU A 4 7.85 3.68 -8.40
N PHE A 5 8.63 3.33 -7.39
CA PHE A 5 9.66 2.30 -7.47
C PHE A 5 9.85 1.60 -6.11
N ARG A 6 10.53 0.45 -6.12
CA ARG A 6 10.88 -0.26 -4.88
C ARG A 6 11.77 0.65 -4.03
N LYS A 7 11.34 0.93 -2.79
CA LYS A 7 12.00 1.85 -1.86
C LYS A 7 13.54 1.70 -1.87
N ILE A 8 14.23 2.83 -2.03
CA ILE A 8 15.68 2.99 -1.91
C ILE A 8 15.93 4.07 -0.85
N GLY A 9 16.49 3.69 0.30
CA GLY A 9 16.66 4.58 1.44
C GLY A 9 15.33 5.16 1.96
N SER A 10 15.17 6.48 1.86
CA SER A 10 13.93 7.20 2.24
C SER A 10 13.13 7.70 1.03
N ARG A 11 13.35 7.11 -0.16
CA ARG A 11 12.58 7.42 -1.37
C ARG A 11 11.88 6.19 -1.94
N SER A 12 10.63 6.35 -2.34
CA SER A 12 9.78 5.31 -2.95
C SER A 12 9.05 5.77 -4.22
N SER A 13 9.20 7.04 -4.59
CA SER A 13 8.78 7.55 -5.88
C SER A 13 9.51 8.86 -6.21
N VAL A 14 9.39 9.31 -7.46
CA VAL A 14 9.94 10.59 -7.92
C VAL A 14 8.97 11.24 -8.91
N TYR A 15 8.87 12.56 -8.86
CA TYR A 15 8.13 13.29 -9.87
C TYR A 15 8.86 13.24 -11.21
N SER A 16 8.12 12.92 -12.27
CA SER A 16 8.60 13.01 -13.65
C SER A 16 7.69 13.97 -14.42
N PRO A 17 8.25 14.99 -15.10
CA PRO A 17 7.45 15.88 -15.95
C PRO A 17 6.90 15.14 -17.19
N GLU A 18 7.54 14.05 -17.59
CA GLU A 18 7.14 13.24 -18.73
C GLU A 18 6.01 12.27 -18.38
N SER A 19 4.89 12.37 -19.09
CA SER A 19 3.73 11.50 -18.93
C SER A 19 3.30 10.89 -20.26
N ASN A 20 4.10 9.94 -20.75
CA ASN A 20 3.77 9.14 -21.93
C ASN A 20 3.26 7.75 -21.54
N VAL A 21 2.27 7.25 -22.28
CA VAL A 21 1.79 5.86 -22.17
C VAL A 21 2.93 4.92 -22.56
N ARG A 22 3.20 3.92 -21.72
CA ARG A 22 4.26 2.94 -21.95
C ARG A 22 3.82 1.97 -23.06
N LYS A 23 4.62 1.84 -24.12
CA LYS A 23 4.30 1.03 -25.32
C LYS A 23 4.99 -0.34 -25.37
N THR A 24 5.96 -0.60 -24.50
CA THR A 24 6.76 -1.83 -24.49
C THR A 24 6.67 -2.50 -23.13
N GLY A 25 6.30 -3.79 -23.11
CA GLY A 25 6.03 -4.56 -21.90
C GLY A 25 4.54 -4.66 -21.57
N SER A 26 4.21 -5.42 -20.53
CA SER A 26 2.83 -5.60 -20.06
C SER A 26 2.54 -4.69 -18.88
N TYR A 27 1.40 -4.00 -18.92
CA TYR A 27 0.97 -3.07 -17.86
C TYR A 27 -0.52 -3.25 -17.59
N ILE A 28 -0.90 -3.04 -16.33
CA ILE A 28 -2.29 -2.87 -15.93
C ILE A 28 -2.54 -1.36 -15.82
N TYR A 29 -3.64 -0.90 -16.43
CA TYR A 29 -4.11 0.49 -16.31
C TYR A 29 -5.40 0.46 -15.49
N GLU A 30 -5.41 1.20 -14.38
CA GLU A 30 -6.52 1.31 -13.46
C GLU A 30 -6.82 2.78 -13.16
N GLU A 31 -8.05 3.06 -12.74
CA GLU A 31 -8.43 4.39 -12.27
C GLU A 31 -7.65 4.76 -11.01
N PHE A 32 -7.28 6.03 -10.88
CA PHE A 32 -6.66 6.52 -9.66
C PHE A 32 -7.71 6.66 -8.56
N MET A 33 -7.56 5.89 -7.49
CA MET A 33 -8.44 5.98 -6.32
C MET A 33 -8.02 7.14 -5.42
N PRO A 34 -8.83 8.20 -5.26
CA PRO A 34 -8.52 9.28 -4.33
C PRO A 34 -8.59 8.77 -2.89
N THR A 35 -7.55 9.03 -2.12
CA THR A 35 -7.44 8.67 -0.69
C THR A 35 -6.98 9.89 0.10
N ASP A 36 -7.01 9.80 1.43
CA ASP A 36 -6.46 10.84 2.33
C ASP A 36 -4.92 10.85 2.35
N GLY A 37 -4.26 10.23 1.37
CA GLY A 37 -2.81 10.23 1.23
C GLY A 37 -2.10 9.09 1.96
N THR A 38 -2.84 8.10 2.48
CA THR A 38 -2.29 6.92 3.14
C THR A 38 -2.81 5.63 2.54
N ASP A 39 -1.95 4.61 2.49
CA ASP A 39 -2.36 3.25 2.15
C ASP A 39 -2.58 2.45 3.44
N VAL A 40 -3.72 1.75 3.55
CA VAL A 40 -3.95 0.75 4.60
C VAL A 40 -3.26 -0.56 4.20
N LYS A 41 -2.41 -1.09 5.09
CA LYS A 41 -1.73 -2.38 4.97
C LYS A 41 -2.40 -3.35 5.94
N VAL A 42 -2.89 -4.48 5.42
CA VAL A 42 -3.61 -5.50 6.19
C VAL A 42 -2.79 -6.80 6.23
N TYR A 43 -2.71 -7.39 7.41
CA TYR A 43 -1.93 -8.59 7.70
C TYR A 43 -2.83 -9.62 8.39
N THR A 44 -3.13 -10.71 7.70
CA THR A 44 -4.01 -11.77 8.22
C THR A 44 -3.22 -12.89 8.87
N VAL A 45 -3.73 -13.47 9.96
CA VAL A 45 -3.25 -14.73 10.55
C VAL A 45 -4.45 -15.67 10.63
N GLY A 46 -4.66 -16.45 9.56
CA GLY A 46 -5.94 -17.09 9.33
C GLY A 46 -7.06 -16.09 8.96
N PRO A 47 -8.28 -16.58 8.70
CA PRO A 47 -9.36 -15.75 8.18
C PRO A 47 -10.02 -14.85 9.23
N ASP A 48 -9.91 -15.20 10.51
CA ASP A 48 -10.63 -14.55 11.61
C ASP A 48 -9.79 -13.48 12.33
N TYR A 49 -8.49 -13.37 12.00
CA TYR A 49 -7.60 -12.36 12.56
C TYR A 49 -6.94 -11.53 11.45
N ALA A 50 -7.03 -10.21 11.58
CA ALA A 50 -6.34 -9.25 10.72
C ALA A 50 -5.86 -8.04 11.53
N HIS A 51 -4.55 -7.76 11.44
CA HIS A 51 -3.97 -6.50 11.89
C HIS A 51 -3.94 -5.50 10.72
N ALA A 52 -4.17 -4.22 11.01
CA ALA A 52 -4.11 -3.16 10.01
C ALA A 52 -3.34 -1.94 10.53
N GLU A 53 -2.56 -1.34 9.64
CA GLU A 53 -1.84 -0.09 9.86
C GLU A 53 -1.89 0.74 8.58
N ALA A 54 -1.83 2.07 8.70
CA ALA A 54 -1.72 2.97 7.56
C ALA A 54 -0.28 3.50 7.44
N ARG A 55 0.15 3.74 6.19
CA ARG A 55 1.43 4.38 5.86
C ARG A 55 1.20 5.46 4.82
N LYS A 56 2.02 6.51 4.82
CA LYS A 56 1.98 7.54 3.77
C LYS A 56 2.11 6.91 2.39
N SER A 57 1.21 7.29 1.48
CA SER A 57 1.20 6.77 0.12
C SER A 57 2.40 7.30 -0.66
N PRO A 58 3.16 6.43 -1.37
CA PRO A 58 4.23 6.89 -2.26
C PRO A 58 3.69 7.69 -3.45
N ALA A 59 2.37 7.70 -3.69
CA ALA A 59 1.75 8.51 -4.74
C ALA A 59 1.80 10.02 -4.46
N LEU A 60 2.04 10.44 -3.21
CA LEU A 60 2.12 11.85 -2.82
C LEU A 60 3.43 12.51 -3.27
N ASP A 61 4.53 12.27 -2.55
CA ASP A 61 5.82 12.91 -2.80
C ASP A 61 7.00 11.92 -2.87
N GLY A 62 6.78 10.68 -2.48
CA GLY A 62 7.80 9.63 -2.45
C GLY A 62 8.79 9.70 -1.31
N LYS A 63 8.67 10.65 -0.37
CA LYS A 63 9.53 10.72 0.82
C LYS A 63 8.94 9.88 1.95
N VAL A 64 9.73 8.92 2.41
CA VAL A 64 9.37 8.06 3.54
C VAL A 64 9.50 8.84 4.85
N GLU A 65 8.42 8.89 5.62
CA GLU A 65 8.41 9.46 6.96
C GLU A 65 9.03 8.48 7.95
N ARG A 66 9.94 8.98 8.80
CA ARG A 66 10.65 8.16 9.80
C ARG A 66 10.55 8.80 11.18
N ASP A 67 10.46 7.97 12.20
CA ASP A 67 10.50 8.38 13.60
C ASP A 67 11.94 8.65 14.08
N SER A 68 12.09 8.99 15.36
CA SER A 68 13.39 9.25 15.99
C SER A 68 14.31 8.03 16.04
N GLU A 69 13.76 6.81 15.91
CA GLU A 69 14.53 5.57 15.81
C GLU A 69 14.86 5.19 14.35
N GLY A 70 14.43 6.01 13.39
CA GLY A 70 14.61 5.77 11.96
C GLY A 70 13.66 4.72 11.37
N LYS A 71 12.64 4.26 12.10
CA LYS A 71 11.61 3.35 11.57
C LYS A 71 10.60 4.14 10.75
N GLU A 72 10.00 3.50 9.75
CA GLU A 72 8.93 4.12 8.96
C GLU A 72 7.69 4.36 9.84
N VAL A 73 7.16 5.59 9.81
CA VAL A 73 5.98 5.98 10.58
C VAL A 73 4.76 5.18 10.12
N ARG A 74 3.97 4.73 11.10
CA ARG A 74 2.75 3.94 10.91
C ARG A 74 1.64 4.51 11.77
N TYR A 75 0.42 4.52 11.24
CA TYR A 75 -0.77 5.00 11.93
C TYR A 75 -1.69 3.80 12.25
N PRO A 76 -2.28 3.74 13.45
CA PRO A 76 -3.17 2.65 13.81
C PRO A 76 -4.44 2.68 12.96
N VAL A 77 -4.91 1.51 12.52
CA VAL A 77 -6.16 1.36 11.76
C VAL A 77 -7.01 0.27 12.39
N ILE A 78 -8.29 0.57 12.62
CA ILE A 78 -9.30 -0.42 13.00
C ILE A 78 -10.15 -0.70 11.78
N LEU A 79 -10.11 -1.94 11.29
CA LEU A 79 -10.92 -2.36 10.15
C LEU A 79 -12.41 -2.35 10.50
N ASN A 80 -13.21 -1.76 9.62
CA ASN A 80 -14.66 -1.85 9.70
C ASN A 80 -15.17 -3.25 9.30
N ALA A 81 -16.47 -3.51 9.48
CA ALA A 81 -17.05 -4.82 9.19
C ALA A 81 -16.86 -5.28 7.73
N ARG A 82 -16.95 -4.34 6.78
CA ARG A 82 -16.76 -4.63 5.36
C ARG A 82 -15.30 -4.97 5.05
N GLU A 83 -14.34 -4.27 5.63
CA GLU A 83 -12.91 -4.53 5.45
C GLU A 83 -12.49 -5.86 6.09
N LYS A 84 -13.04 -6.21 7.25
CA LYS A 84 -12.85 -7.54 7.84
C LYS A 84 -13.35 -8.65 6.91
N LEU A 85 -14.50 -8.45 6.26
CA LEU A 85 -15.00 -9.38 5.25
C LEU A 85 -14.07 -9.46 4.02
N ILE A 86 -13.47 -8.35 3.59
CA ILE A 86 -12.47 -8.36 2.51
C ILE A 86 -11.24 -9.16 2.93
N ALA A 87 -10.70 -8.93 4.13
CA ALA A 87 -9.54 -9.66 4.66
C ALA A 87 -9.81 -11.17 4.74
N TRP A 88 -10.98 -11.56 5.26
CA TRP A 88 -11.45 -12.95 5.31
C TRP A 88 -11.49 -13.58 3.91
N LYS A 89 -12.10 -12.89 2.94
CA LYS A 89 -12.21 -13.37 1.54
C LYS A 89 -10.83 -13.54 0.89
N VAL A 90 -9.93 -12.58 1.08
CA VAL A 90 -8.56 -12.64 0.53
C VAL A 90 -7.79 -13.82 1.12
N CYS A 91 -7.81 -13.99 2.45
CA CYS A 91 -7.11 -15.08 3.12
C CYS A 91 -7.54 -16.46 2.59
N LEU A 92 -8.86 -16.69 2.47
CA LEU A 92 -9.39 -17.97 1.98
C LEU A 92 -9.20 -18.16 0.47
N ALA A 93 -9.46 -17.14 -0.35
CA ALA A 93 -9.34 -17.24 -1.80
C ALA A 93 -7.92 -17.58 -2.25
N PHE A 94 -6.91 -17.02 -1.58
CA PHE A 94 -5.50 -17.27 -1.88
C PHE A 94 -4.88 -18.39 -1.01
N LYS A 95 -5.68 -19.05 -0.16
CA LYS A 95 -5.25 -20.17 0.70
C LYS A 95 -4.06 -19.82 1.60
N VAL A 96 -3.98 -18.58 2.06
CA VAL A 96 -2.93 -18.09 2.98
C VAL A 96 -3.36 -18.37 4.42
N THR A 97 -3.63 -19.64 4.70
CA THR A 97 -4.21 -20.11 5.98
C THR A 97 -3.23 -20.88 6.85
N ARG A 98 -2.00 -21.14 6.37
CA ARG A 98 -1.02 -21.94 7.10
C ARG A 98 -0.15 -21.07 8.03
N LEU A 99 -0.20 -21.42 9.32
CA LEU A 99 0.98 -21.45 10.18
C LEU A 99 1.74 -22.76 9.91
#